data_AF-A0A1I4WPB1-F1
#
_entry.id   AF-A0A1I4WPB1-F1
#
_cell.length_a   1.000
_cell.length_b   1.000
_cell.length_c   1.000
_cell.angle_alpha   90.00
_cell.angle_beta   90.00
_cell.angle_gamma   90.00
#
_symmetry.space_group_name_H-M   'P 1'
#
loop_
_entity.id
_entity.type
_entity.pdbx_description
1 polymer ?
#
loop_
_entity_poly.entity_id
_entity_poly.type
_entity_poly.pdbx_seq_one_letter_code
_entity_poly.pdbx_strand_id
1 'polypeptide(L)'
;SILKVGPALTFALREALYGLDHIAEVLHAGRRKETLAATFERVMLAHPDNWAKYYLGTPDEQRLQRHFSYSDRIRYYWPEPEIAKATEDLLALLGDTPIPETLISQYLRGVYEGVRRGRVQPTAHGLSLAMVDLVLDDYFKACL
;
A
#
# COMPACT_ATOMS: atom_id res chain seq x y z
N SER A 1 8.16 7.25 -26.10
CA SER A 1 7.89 8.32 -25.10
C SER A 1 8.48 7.87 -23.76
N ILE A 2 9.07 8.77 -22.97
CA ILE A 2 9.55 8.43 -21.61
C ILE A 2 8.35 8.58 -20.67
N LEU A 3 7.76 7.46 -20.26
CA LEU A 3 6.68 7.44 -19.27
C LEU A 3 7.31 7.56 -17.88
N LYS A 4 7.01 8.64 -17.15
CA LYS A 4 7.45 8.82 -15.76
C LYS A 4 6.64 7.88 -14.86
N VAL A 5 7.14 6.68 -14.64
CA VAL A 5 6.48 5.61 -13.87
C VAL A 5 6.53 5.80 -12.34
N GLY A 6 6.83 7.00 -11.84
CA GLY A 6 7.11 7.21 -10.41
C GLY A 6 5.89 7.02 -9.51
N PRO A 7 4.87 7.89 -9.56
CA PRO A 7 3.75 7.86 -8.61
C PRO A 7 2.88 6.60 -8.71
N ALA A 8 2.73 6.02 -9.90
CA ALA A 8 1.84 4.86 -10.09
C ALA A 8 2.34 3.61 -9.36
N LEU A 9 3.66 3.39 -9.33
CA LEU A 9 4.26 2.23 -8.64
C LEU A 9 4.14 2.36 -7.13
N THR A 10 4.45 3.55 -6.59
CA THR A 10 4.33 3.81 -5.14
C THR A 10 2.88 3.85 -4.68
N PHE A 11 1.95 4.29 -5.54
CA PHE A 11 0.52 4.22 -5.27
C PHE A 11 0.03 2.76 -5.19
N ALA A 12 0.41 1.89 -6.13
CA ALA A 12 0.04 0.47 -6.09
C ALA A 12 0.66 -0.24 -4.88
N LEU A 13 1.91 0.08 -4.53
CA LEU A 13 2.53 -0.43 -3.30
C LEU A 13 1.74 0.00 -2.05
N ARG A 14 1.31 1.26 -1.97
CA ARG A 14 0.47 1.76 -0.87
C ARG A 14 -0.85 1.00 -0.80
N GLU A 15 -1.53 0.77 -1.93
CA GLU A 15 -2.76 -0.02 -1.96
C GLU A 15 -2.54 -1.45 -1.47
N ALA A 16 -1.44 -2.10 -1.90
CA ALA A 16 -1.08 -3.42 -1.44
C ALA A 16 -0.88 -3.45 0.07
N LEU A 17 -0.08 -2.51 0.59
CA LEU A 17 0.23 -2.44 2.01
C LEU A 17 -1.00 -2.10 2.87
N TYR A 18 -1.93 -1.26 2.39
CA TYR A 18 -3.18 -0.99 3.11
C TYR A 18 -4.14 -2.19 3.08
N GLY A 19 -4.17 -2.94 1.97
CA GLY A 19 -4.90 -4.21 1.93
C GLY A 19 -4.33 -5.21 2.95
N LEU A 20 -3.00 -5.36 3.00
CA LEU A 20 -2.32 -6.20 3.99
C LEU A 20 -2.53 -5.70 5.43
N ASP A 21 -2.58 -4.38 5.63
CA ASP A 21 -2.87 -3.76 6.93
C ASP A 21 -4.25 -4.17 7.44
N HIS A 22 -5.27 -4.17 6.58
CA HIS A 22 -6.61 -4.69 6.92
C HIS A 22 -6.62 -6.21 7.16
N ILE A 23 -5.90 -6.98 6.35
CA ILE A 23 -5.78 -8.44 6.52
C ILE A 23 -5.14 -8.78 7.87
N ALA A 24 -4.09 -8.06 8.27
CA ALA A 24 -3.43 -8.24 9.55
C ALA A 24 -4.40 -7.98 10.72
N GLU A 25 -5.28 -6.98 10.63
CA GLU A 25 -6.30 -6.75 11.67
C GLU A 25 -7.32 -7.90 11.76
N VAL A 26 -7.62 -8.58 10.65
CA VAL A 26 -8.52 -9.75 10.66
C VAL A 26 -7.83 -10.98 11.24
N LEU A 27 -6.59 -11.27 10.84
CA LEU A 27 -5.86 -12.48 11.21
C LEU A 27 -5.17 -12.39 12.58
N HIS A 28 -4.80 -11.18 12.98
CA HIS A 28 -3.93 -10.92 14.13
C HIS A 28 -4.45 -9.76 14.98
N ALA A 29 -5.78 -9.68 15.14
CA ALA A 29 -6.44 -8.64 15.94
C ALA A 29 -5.75 -8.39 17.28
N GLY A 30 -5.41 -7.13 17.56
CA GLY A 30 -4.77 -6.69 18.80
C GLY A 30 -3.28 -7.04 18.94
N ARG A 31 -2.62 -7.63 17.92
CA ARG A 31 -1.17 -7.90 17.95
C ARG A 31 -0.32 -6.66 17.68
N ARG A 32 -0.90 -5.61 17.10
CA ARG A 32 -0.22 -4.34 16.80
C ARG A 32 -0.81 -3.22 17.64
N LYS A 33 0.04 -2.27 18.03
CA LYS A 33 -0.37 -1.09 18.79
C LYS A 33 -1.03 -0.04 17.91
N GLU A 34 -0.63 0.02 16.64
CA GLU A 34 -1.07 0.99 15.65
C GLU A 34 -1.06 0.30 14.27
N THR A 35 -2.00 0.65 13.40
CA THR A 35 -2.03 0.16 12.02
C THR A 35 -1.07 0.98 11.15
N LEU A 36 -0.65 0.44 10.01
CA LEU A 36 0.24 1.17 9.11
C LEU A 36 -0.41 2.48 8.63
N ALA A 37 -1.70 2.45 8.28
CA ALA A 37 -2.43 3.64 7.88
C ALA A 37 -2.48 4.72 8.99
N ALA A 38 -2.63 4.32 10.26
CA ALA A 38 -2.63 5.26 11.39
C ALA A 38 -1.24 5.85 11.63
N THR A 39 -0.17 5.05 11.54
CA THR A 39 1.22 5.54 11.61
C THR A 39 1.49 6.58 10.51
N PHE A 40 1.07 6.29 9.27
CA PHE A 40 1.18 7.25 8.17
C PHE A 40 0.47 8.55 8.48
N GLU A 41 -0.79 8.50 8.92
CA GLU A 41 -1.57 9.70 9.22
C GLU A 41 -0.88 10.57 10.27
N ARG A 42 -0.43 9.95 11.37
CA ARG A 42 0.26 10.65 12.46
C ARG A 42 1.56 11.31 12.00
N VAL A 43 2.40 10.58 11.26
CA VAL A 43 3.69 11.10 10.74
C VAL A 43 3.45 12.20 9.71
N MET A 44 2.48 12.04 8.81
CA MET A 44 2.14 13.05 7.81
C MET A 44 1.60 14.33 8.44
N LEU A 45 0.82 14.24 9.52
CA LEU A 45 0.37 15.41 10.28
C LEU A 45 1.52 16.10 11.02
N ALA A 46 2.48 15.33 11.55
CA ALA A 46 3.66 15.88 12.23
C ALA A 46 4.62 16.61 11.28
N HIS A 47 4.73 16.14 10.03
CA HIS A 47 5.64 16.68 9.02
C HIS A 47 4.90 17.09 7.74
N PRO A 48 4.13 18.19 7.73
CA PRO A 48 3.17 18.49 6.65
C PRO A 48 3.78 19.00 5.34
N ASP A 49 5.09 19.32 5.31
CA ASP A 49 5.78 20.02 4.22
C ASP A 49 5.61 19.37 2.83
N ASN A 50 5.52 18.03 2.79
CA ASN A 50 5.42 17.30 1.54
C ASN A 50 4.00 17.26 0.95
N TRP A 51 2.95 17.62 1.70
CA TRP A 51 1.56 17.55 1.22
C TRP A 51 0.73 18.83 1.42
N ALA A 52 1.02 19.69 2.42
CA ALA A 52 0.13 20.78 2.83
C ALA A 52 -0.21 21.78 1.71
N LYS A 53 0.73 22.09 0.82
CA LYS A 53 0.48 22.99 -0.31
C LYS A 53 -0.33 22.37 -1.46
N TYR A 54 -0.53 21.05 -1.45
CA TYR A 54 -1.20 20.31 -2.52
C TYR A 54 -2.63 19.92 -2.13
N TYR A 55 -2.85 19.59 -0.86
CA TYR A 55 -4.17 19.14 -0.39
C TYR A 55 -4.85 20.28 0.35
N LEU A 56 -5.85 20.86 -0.30
CA LEU A 56 -6.66 21.97 0.22
C LEU A 56 -8.00 21.44 0.72
N GLY A 57 -8.75 22.31 1.42
CA GLY A 57 -10.08 22.00 1.96
C GLY A 57 -10.06 21.76 3.46
N THR A 58 -11.14 21.16 3.94
CA THR A 58 -11.39 20.79 5.34
C THR A 58 -10.42 19.71 5.82
N PRO A 59 -10.25 19.52 7.15
CA PRO A 59 -9.39 18.48 7.69
C PRO A 59 -9.72 17.06 7.18
N ASP A 60 -11.00 16.74 7.00
CA ASP A 60 -11.44 15.42 6.49
C ASP A 60 -11.13 15.25 5.00
N GLU A 61 -11.31 16.30 4.19
CA GLU A 61 -10.91 16.30 2.77
C GLU A 61 -9.39 16.16 2.62
N GLN A 62 -8.61 16.81 3.49
CA GLN A 62 -7.17 16.67 3.50
C GLN A 62 -6.74 15.26 3.92
N ARG A 63 -7.40 14.67 4.93
CA ARG A 63 -7.17 13.29 5.35
C ARG A 63 -7.41 12.30 4.21
N LEU A 64 -8.54 12.44 3.52
CA LEU A 64 -8.83 11.63 2.33
C LEU A 64 -7.71 11.75 1.29
N GLN A 65 -7.24 12.97 1.02
CA GLN A 65 -6.20 13.21 0.02
C GLN A 65 -4.82 12.67 0.46
N ARG A 66 -4.46 12.75 1.75
CA ARG A 66 -3.20 12.18 2.27
C ARG A 66 -3.06 10.70 1.95
N HIS A 67 -4.16 9.95 2.08
CA HIS A 67 -4.15 8.51 1.90
C HIS A 67 -4.50 8.05 0.48
N PHE A 68 -5.36 8.77 -0.24
CA PHE A 68 -5.98 8.24 -1.47
C PHE A 68 -5.80 9.10 -2.71
N SER A 69 -5.20 10.30 -2.62
CA SER A 69 -4.98 11.16 -3.78
C SER A 69 -4.03 10.52 -4.80
N TYR A 70 -4.36 10.62 -6.09
CA TYR A 70 -3.48 10.23 -7.20
C TYR A 70 -2.18 11.04 -7.26
N SER A 71 -2.09 12.18 -6.56
CA SER A 71 -0.83 12.92 -6.44
C SER A 71 0.24 12.15 -5.66
N ASP A 72 -0.19 11.16 -4.87
CA ASP A 72 0.64 10.20 -4.14
C ASP A 72 1.75 10.87 -3.31
N ARG A 73 1.43 11.98 -2.63
CA ARG A 73 2.40 12.72 -1.81
C ARG A 73 2.88 11.91 -0.59
N ILE A 74 2.12 10.89 -0.20
CA ILE A 74 2.50 9.93 0.84
C ILE A 74 3.82 9.20 0.52
N ARG A 75 4.21 9.09 -0.76
CA ARG A 75 5.48 8.43 -1.13
C ARG A 75 6.73 9.07 -0.53
N TYR A 76 6.68 10.36 -0.21
CA TYR A 76 7.82 11.07 0.39
C TYR A 76 8.06 10.67 1.84
N TYR A 77 7.11 9.96 2.46
CA TYR A 77 7.18 9.54 3.86
C TYR A 77 7.64 8.09 4.03
N TRP A 78 7.79 7.30 2.95
CA TRP A 78 8.33 5.94 3.03
C TRP A 78 9.71 5.85 3.73
N PRO A 79 10.65 6.81 3.54
CA PRO A 79 11.94 6.77 4.23
C PRO A 79 11.88 7.18 5.70
N GLU A 80 10.74 7.69 6.20
CA GLU A 80 10.61 8.08 7.61
C GLU A 80 10.78 6.85 8.51
N PRO A 81 11.67 6.88 9.53
CA PRO A 81 12.01 5.70 10.31
C PRO A 81 10.80 5.00 10.95
N GLU A 82 9.80 5.78 11.40
CA GLU A 82 8.58 5.24 12.00
C GLU A 82 7.72 4.46 10.99
N ILE A 83 7.62 4.95 9.75
CA ILE A 83 6.86 4.30 8.67
C ILE A 83 7.60 3.08 8.16
N ALA A 84 8.92 3.17 7.97
CA ALA A 84 9.75 2.04 7.58
C ALA A 84 9.60 0.90 8.60
N LYS A 85 9.71 1.22 9.90
CA LYS A 85 9.54 0.26 10.98
C LYS A 85 8.14 -0.36 11.02
N ALA A 86 7.09 0.44 10.88
CA ALA A 86 5.72 -0.05 10.86
C ALA A 86 5.43 -0.96 9.66
N THR A 87 6.05 -0.66 8.51
CA THR A 87 5.97 -1.49 7.30
C THR A 87 6.67 -2.83 7.51
N GLU A 88 7.89 -2.81 8.07
CA GLU A 88 8.62 -4.03 8.44
C GLU A 88 7.83 -4.87 9.44
N ASP A 89 7.24 -4.26 10.47
CA ASP A 89 6.43 -4.97 11.46
C ASP A 89 5.18 -5.61 10.86
N LEU A 90 4.49 -4.92 9.94
CA LEU A 90 3.36 -5.48 9.21
C LEU A 90 3.78 -6.70 8.38
N LEU A 91 4.85 -6.58 7.61
CA LEU A 91 5.35 -7.66 6.76
C LEU A 91 5.84 -8.84 7.60
N ALA A 92 6.54 -8.59 8.71
CA ALA A 92 7.01 -9.62 9.62
C ALA A 92 5.87 -10.33 10.36
N LEU A 93 4.81 -9.60 10.74
CA LEU A 93 3.64 -10.18 11.39
C LEU A 93 2.92 -11.19 10.50
N LEU A 94 2.78 -10.88 9.20
CA LEU A 94 2.17 -11.77 8.22
C LEU A 94 3.15 -12.87 7.77
N GLY A 95 4.44 -12.54 7.68
CA GLY A 95 5.53 -13.47 7.35
C GLY A 95 5.32 -14.21 6.03
N ASP A 96 5.80 -15.45 5.99
CA ASP A 96 5.63 -16.37 4.85
C ASP A 96 4.36 -17.22 4.94
N THR A 97 3.47 -16.92 5.90
CA THR A 97 2.22 -17.67 6.06
C THR A 97 1.30 -17.38 4.87
N PRO A 98 0.79 -18.40 4.17
CA PRO A 98 -0.19 -18.20 3.11
C PRO A 98 -1.44 -17.48 3.64
N ILE A 99 -1.73 -16.32 3.08
CA ILE A 99 -2.93 -15.54 3.37
C ILE A 99 -4.13 -16.23 2.71
N PRO A 100 -5.25 -16.42 3.44
CA PRO A 100 -6.46 -17.00 2.87
C PRO A 100 -6.93 -16.27 1.59
N GLU A 101 -7.19 -17.05 0.55
CA GLU A 101 -7.66 -16.55 -0.75
C GLU A 101 -8.88 -15.63 -0.67
N THR A 102 -9.78 -15.87 0.29
CA THR A 102 -10.98 -15.05 0.52
C THR A 102 -10.62 -13.63 1.00
N LEU A 103 -9.60 -13.50 1.86
CA LEU A 103 -9.10 -12.21 2.30
C LEU A 103 -8.36 -11.48 1.17
N ILE A 104 -7.61 -12.23 0.35
CA ILE A 104 -6.99 -11.67 -0.86
C ILE A 104 -8.07 -11.17 -1.82
N SER A 105 -9.12 -11.94 -2.08
CA SER A 105 -10.24 -11.52 -2.93
C SER A 105 -10.92 -10.24 -2.41
N GLN A 106 -11.01 -10.09 -1.09
CA GLN A 106 -11.69 -8.97 -0.45
C GLN A 106 -10.84 -7.68 -0.50
N TYR A 107 -9.55 -7.76 -0.17
CA TYR A 107 -8.70 -6.59 0.06
C TYR A 107 -7.68 -6.33 -1.04
N LEU A 108 -7.34 -7.35 -1.84
CA LEU A 108 -6.29 -7.33 -2.86
C LEU A 108 -6.80 -7.96 -4.17
N ARG A 109 -8.02 -7.57 -4.58
CA ARG A 109 -8.74 -8.18 -5.70
C ARG A 109 -7.93 -8.20 -7.01
N GLY A 110 -7.09 -7.20 -7.24
CA GLY A 110 -6.26 -7.09 -8.45
C GLY A 110 -5.37 -8.32 -8.69
N VAL A 111 -4.84 -8.93 -7.64
CA VAL A 111 -3.93 -10.08 -7.72
C VAL A 111 -4.60 -11.43 -7.46
N TYR A 112 -5.89 -11.43 -7.11
CA TYR A 112 -6.63 -12.65 -6.73
C TYR A 112 -6.63 -13.72 -7.84
N GLU A 113 -6.87 -13.33 -9.09
CA GLU A 113 -6.81 -14.27 -10.23
C GLU A 113 -5.42 -14.89 -10.41
N GLY A 114 -4.36 -14.12 -10.13
CA GLY A 114 -2.98 -14.61 -10.16
C GLY A 114 -2.73 -15.67 -9.10
N VAL A 115 -3.24 -15.46 -7.88
CA VAL A 115 -3.17 -16.43 -6.78
C VAL A 115 -3.94 -17.70 -7.13
N ARG A 116 -5.18 -17.55 -7.61
CA ARG A 116 -6.05 -18.66 -8.04
C ARG A 116 -5.44 -19.57 -9.10
N ARG A 117 -4.55 -19.02 -9.93
CA ARG A 117 -3.84 -19.73 -11.01
C ARG A 117 -2.44 -20.21 -10.60
N GLY A 118 -2.04 -20.02 -9.34
CA GLY A 118 -0.72 -20.39 -8.83
C GLY A 118 0.43 -19.54 -9.39
N ARG A 119 0.14 -18.35 -9.94
CA ARG A 119 1.14 -17.44 -10.52
C ARG A 119 1.67 -16.42 -9.52
N VAL A 120 0.88 -16.12 -8.49
CA VAL A 120 1.23 -15.20 -7.41
C VAL A 120 1.28 -15.99 -6.11
N GLN A 121 2.37 -15.84 -5.36
CA GLN A 121 2.46 -16.44 -4.03
C GLN A 121 1.54 -15.68 -3.07
N PRO A 122 0.68 -16.38 -2.30
CA PRO A 122 -0.25 -15.74 -1.37
C PRO A 122 0.43 -15.29 -0.06
N THR A 123 1.66 -14.78 -0.13
CA THR A 123 2.39 -14.22 1.02
C THR A 123 2.35 -12.69 0.97
N ALA A 124 2.59 -12.01 2.09
CA ALA A 124 2.58 -10.55 2.12
C ALA A 124 3.55 -9.93 1.09
N HIS A 125 4.75 -10.49 0.99
CA HIS A 125 5.75 -10.07 0.00
C HIS A 125 5.31 -10.39 -1.43
N GLY A 126 4.83 -11.61 -1.69
CA GLY A 126 4.38 -12.04 -3.02
C GLY A 126 3.23 -11.20 -3.57
N LEU A 127 2.27 -10.86 -2.71
CA LEU A 127 1.13 -10.01 -3.07
C LEU A 127 1.55 -8.55 -3.32
N SER A 128 2.48 -8.02 -2.51
CA SER A 128 2.98 -6.65 -2.68
C SER A 128 3.70 -6.47 -4.01
N LEU A 129 4.57 -7.41 -4.38
CA LEU A 129 5.23 -7.39 -5.69
C LEU A 129 4.22 -7.52 -6.83
N ALA A 130 3.29 -8.47 -6.74
CA ALA A 130 2.30 -8.68 -7.79
C ALA A 130 1.41 -7.45 -8.04
N MET A 131 1.06 -6.69 -6.99
CA MET A 131 0.30 -5.43 -7.15
C MET A 131 1.10 -4.36 -7.91
N VAL A 132 2.42 -4.28 -7.68
CA VAL A 132 3.30 -3.35 -8.42
C VAL A 132 3.48 -3.83 -9.87
N ASP A 133 3.64 -5.14 -10.09
CA ASP A 133 3.79 -5.74 -11.42
C ASP A 133 2.56 -5.50 -12.30
N LEU A 134 1.34 -5.51 -11.74
CA LEU A 134 0.12 -5.18 -12.49
C LEU A 134 0.19 -3.79 -13.13
N VAL A 135 0.77 -2.81 -12.43
CA VAL A 135 0.96 -1.47 -12.98
C VAL A 135 1.99 -1.51 -14.10
N LEU A 136 3.12 -2.19 -13.89
CA LEU A 136 4.18 -2.31 -14.90
C LEU A 136 3.68 -2.97 -16.20
N ASP A 137 2.85 -4.01 -16.10
CA ASP A 137 2.27 -4.70 -17.25
C ASP A 137 1.46 -3.77 -18.16
N ASP A 138 0.70 -2.85 -17.58
CA ASP A 138 -0.09 -1.89 -18.36
C ASP A 138 0.80 -0.86 -19.05
N TYR A 139 1.92 -0.46 -18.44
CA TYR A 139 2.94 0.36 -19.11
C TYR A 139 3.60 -0.39 -20.28
N PHE A 140 3.92 -1.67 -20.12
CA PHE A 140 4.52 -2.45 -21.20
C PHE A 140 3.56 -2.65 -22.38
N LYS A 141 2.28 -2.93 -22.11
CA LYS A 141 1.25 -3.04 -23.17
C LYS A 141 1.04 -1.74 -23.94
N ALA A 142 1.17 -0.59 -23.28
CA ALA A 142 1.03 0.72 -23.93
C ALA A 142 2.29 1.16 -24.72
N CYS A 143 3.42 0.45 -24.55
CA CYS A 143 4.66 0.69 -25.28
C CYS A 143 4.85 -0.24 -26.50
N LEU A 144 3.97 -1.24 -26.67
CA LEU A 144 3.90 -2.15 -27.81
C LEU A 144 2.92 -1.62 -28.85
#